data_AF-X1NAN5-F1
#
_entry.id   AF-X1NAN5-F1
#
_cell.length_a   1.000
_cell.length_b   1.000
_cell.length_c   1.000
_cell.angle_alpha   90.00
_cell.angle_beta   90.00
_cell.angle_gamma   90.00
#
_symmetry.space_group_name_H-M   'P 1'
#
loop_
_entity.id
_entity.type
_entity.pdbx_description
1 polymer ?
#
loop_
_entity_poly.entity_id
_entity_poly.type
_entity_poly.pdbx_seq_one_letter_code
_entity_poly.pdbx_strand_id
1 'polypeptide(L)'
;MAESKYGKYIVTKPKANIVAPPWAPQGPIPGRLAYIDKEVVDGAFYMECVWLMPGMRPPADLPSEKRGPRAHTHDYDEILGFFGSDMKDMYDLGGEA
;
A
#
# COMPACT_ATOMS: atom_id res chain seq x y z
N MET A 1 4.94 -18.82 -18.00
CA MET A 1 6.21 -18.10 -17.81
C MET A 1 7.27 -19.14 -17.51
N ALA A 2 8.38 -19.17 -18.25
CA ALA A 2 9.45 -20.14 -18.00
C ALA A 2 9.95 -19.98 -16.55
N GLU A 3 9.99 -21.08 -15.80
CA GLU A 3 10.35 -21.10 -14.38
C GLU A 3 11.85 -20.83 -14.22
N SER A 4 12.24 -19.55 -14.26
CA SER A 4 13.61 -19.17 -13.93
C SER A 4 13.86 -19.41 -12.44
N LYS A 5 15.11 -19.71 -12.07
CA LYS A 5 15.56 -19.85 -10.67
C LYS A 5 15.06 -18.72 -9.75
N TYR A 6 14.87 -17.53 -10.31
CA TYR A 6 14.47 -16.32 -9.58
C TYR A 6 13.03 -15.88 -9.87
N GLY A 7 12.26 -16.65 -10.65
CA GLY A 7 10.89 -16.29 -11.04
C GLY A 7 9.96 -16.08 -9.86
N LYS A 8 10.16 -16.83 -8.77
CA LYS A 8 9.42 -16.67 -7.50
C LYS A 8 9.60 -15.32 -6.80
N TYR A 9 10.63 -14.55 -7.16
CA TYR A 9 10.88 -13.22 -6.60
C TYR A 9 10.31 -12.10 -7.47
N ILE A 10 9.70 -12.41 -8.62
CA ILE A 10 9.07 -11.42 -9.49
C ILE A 10 7.58 -11.35 -9.13
N VAL A 11 7.24 -10.39 -8.27
CA VAL A 11 5.85 -10.14 -7.84
C VAL A 11 5.16 -9.22 -8.85
N THR A 12 4.11 -9.70 -9.51
CA THR A 12 3.36 -8.95 -10.53
C THR A 12 1.93 -8.64 -10.12
N LYS A 13 1.45 -9.24 -9.03
CA LYS A 13 0.12 -9.02 -8.47
C LYS A 13 0.21 -8.99 -6.95
N PRO A 14 -0.61 -8.17 -6.27
CA PRO A 14 -0.71 -8.23 -4.82
C PRO A 14 -1.28 -9.59 -4.37
N LYS A 15 -1.09 -9.90 -3.09
CA LYS A 15 -1.69 -11.05 -2.44
C LYS A 15 -3.21 -11.09 -2.67
N ALA A 16 -3.75 -12.27 -2.96
CA ALA A 16 -5.19 -12.48 -3.05
C ALA A 16 -5.83 -12.46 -1.65
N ASN A 17 -7.06 -11.97 -1.53
CA ASN A 17 -7.85 -11.99 -0.28
C ASN A 17 -7.19 -11.25 0.90
N ILE A 18 -6.64 -10.05 0.66
CA ILE A 18 -6.09 -9.22 1.73
C ILE A 18 -7.21 -8.88 2.72
N VAL A 19 -6.99 -9.24 3.98
CA VAL A 19 -7.91 -8.95 5.08
C VAL A 19 -7.64 -7.52 5.54
N ALA A 20 -8.69 -6.68 5.54
CA ALA A 20 -8.57 -5.32 6.05
C ALA A 20 -8.29 -5.38 7.57
N PRO A 21 -7.23 -4.70 8.07
CA PRO A 21 -6.96 -4.68 9.49
C PRO A 21 -8.02 -3.86 10.24
N PRO A 22 -8.17 -4.05 11.57
CA PRO A 22 -9.15 -3.30 12.38
C PRO A 22 -9.03 -1.78 12.28
N TRP A 23 -7.83 -1.27 12.01
CA TRP A 23 -7.53 0.18 11.89
C TRP A 23 -7.72 0.75 10.49
N ALA A 24 -8.13 -0.06 9.50
CA ALA A 24 -8.34 0.40 8.14
C ALA A 24 -9.42 1.51 8.08
N PRO A 25 -9.29 2.47 7.14
CA PRO A 25 -10.33 3.45 6.89
C PRO A 25 -11.62 2.76 6.42
N GLN A 26 -12.76 3.41 6.69
CA GLN A 26 -14.06 2.93 6.22
C GLN A 26 -14.26 3.35 4.76
N GLY A 27 -14.53 2.38 3.87
CA GLY A 27 -14.77 2.66 2.46
C GLY A 27 -14.13 1.62 1.54
N PRO A 28 -14.12 1.87 0.21
CA PRO A 28 -13.46 0.99 -0.73
C PRO A 28 -11.96 0.94 -0.46
N ILE A 29 -11.37 -0.26 -0.56
CA ILE A 29 -9.93 -0.46 -0.40
C ILE A 29 -9.21 0.23 -1.56
N PRO A 30 -8.23 1.12 -1.30
CA PRO A 30 -7.45 1.76 -2.35
C PRO A 30 -6.73 0.76 -3.25
N GLY A 31 -6.58 1.12 -4.52
CA GLY A 31 -5.81 0.31 -5.46
C GLY A 31 -4.36 0.20 -4.98
N ARG A 32 -3.83 -1.03 -4.93
CA ARG A 32 -2.43 -1.29 -4.58
C ARG A 32 -1.58 -1.23 -5.82
N LEU A 33 -0.58 -0.33 -5.80
CA LEU A 33 0.39 -0.21 -6.88
C LEU A 33 1.55 -1.19 -6.69
N ALA A 34 2.05 -1.31 -5.45
CA ALA A 34 3.11 -2.22 -5.07
C ALA A 34 2.79 -2.91 -3.73
N TYR A 35 3.12 -4.19 -3.62
CA TYR A 35 2.87 -4.99 -2.42
C TYR A 35 3.88 -6.12 -2.29
N ILE A 36 4.45 -6.30 -1.10
CA ILE A 36 5.19 -7.51 -0.72
C ILE A 36 5.07 -7.74 0.79
N ASP A 37 5.05 -9.00 1.18
CA ASP A 37 5.14 -9.45 2.57
C ASP A 37 5.81 -10.83 2.61
N LYS A 38 6.03 -11.35 3.82
CA LYS A 38 6.60 -12.69 4.05
C LYS A 38 5.78 -13.85 3.45
N GLU A 39 4.50 -13.65 3.17
CA GLU A 39 3.63 -14.67 2.56
C GLU A 39 3.74 -14.68 1.04
N VAL A 40 4.09 -13.55 0.42
CA VAL A 40 4.39 -13.43 -1.02
C VAL A 40 5.82 -13.85 -1.33
N VAL A 41 6.79 -13.38 -0.53
CA VAL A 41 8.20 -13.76 -0.62
C VAL A 41 8.72 -14.06 0.78
N ASP A 42 9.11 -15.31 1.02
CA ASP A 42 9.63 -15.74 2.31
C ASP A 42 10.80 -14.85 2.77
N GLY A 43 10.72 -14.36 4.01
CA GLY A 43 11.67 -13.44 4.62
C GLY A 43 11.56 -11.97 4.19
N ALA A 44 10.59 -11.58 3.36
CA ALA A 44 10.42 -10.18 2.98
C ALA A 44 9.83 -9.33 4.11
N PHE A 45 10.31 -8.09 4.21
CA PHE A 45 9.65 -7.04 4.98
C PHE A 45 8.29 -6.70 4.38
N TYR A 46 7.38 -6.20 5.21
CA TYR A 46 6.11 -5.68 4.71
C TYR A 46 6.38 -4.36 3.97
N MET A 47 5.83 -4.22 2.77
CA MET A 47 5.79 -2.96 2.06
C MET A 47 4.50 -2.92 1.25
N GLU A 48 3.75 -1.84 1.42
CA GLU A 48 2.57 -1.55 0.62
C GLU A 48 2.65 -0.12 0.09
N CYS A 49 2.32 0.05 -1.18
CA CYS A 49 2.09 1.36 -1.76
C CYS A 49 0.69 1.41 -2.37
N VAL A 50 -0.13 2.32 -1.85
CA VAL A 50 -1.52 2.52 -2.25
C VAL A 50 -1.67 3.79 -3.04
N TRP A 51 -2.46 3.74 -4.11
CA TRP A 51 -2.85 4.95 -4.83
C TRP A 51 -4.21 5.42 -4.32
N LEU A 52 -4.23 6.59 -3.69
CA LEU A 52 -5.45 7.22 -3.21
C LEU A 52 -6.09 8.03 -4.35
N MET A 53 -6.99 7.40 -5.11
CA MET A 53 -7.68 8.05 -6.22
C MET A 53 -8.76 9.04 -5.73
N PRO A 54 -9.09 10.09 -6.51
CA PRO A 54 -10.29 10.89 -6.30
C PRO A 54 -11.54 9.98 -6.21
N GLY A 55 -12.40 10.21 -5.22
CA GLY A 55 -13.57 9.36 -4.97
C GLY A 55 -13.31 8.14 -4.08
N MET A 56 -12.06 7.82 -3.75
CA MET A 56 -11.71 6.81 -2.73
C MET A 56 -11.52 7.41 -1.33
N ARG A 57 -11.73 8.73 -1.21
CA ARG A 57 -11.78 9.39 0.09
C ARG A 57 -13.06 8.95 0.79
N PRO A 58 -12.99 8.54 2.07
CA PRO A 58 -14.19 8.29 2.83
C PRO A 58 -15.09 9.53 2.84
N PRO A 59 -16.43 9.36 2.87
CA PRO A 59 -17.39 10.46 2.86
C PRO A 59 -17.00 11.61 3.80
N ALA A 60 -17.21 12.86 3.36
CA ALA A 60 -16.77 14.04 4.09
C ALA A 60 -17.48 14.22 5.45
N ASP A 61 -18.66 13.63 5.60
CA ASP A 61 -19.45 13.57 6.83
C ASP A 61 -18.94 12.53 7.84
N LEU A 62 -17.97 11.68 7.46
CA LEU A 62 -17.29 10.82 8.42
C LEU A 62 -16.32 11.63 9.30
N PRO A 63 -16.30 11.36 10.63
CA PRO A 63 -15.28 11.90 11.52
C PRO A 63 -13.87 11.68 10.97
N SER A 64 -12.98 12.66 11.12
CA SER A 64 -11.59 12.64 10.61
C SER A 64 -10.84 11.33 10.91
N GLU A 65 -11.02 10.83 12.12
CA GLU A 65 -10.44 9.60 12.65
C GLU A 65 -10.95 8.33 11.95
N LYS A 66 -12.05 8.42 11.20
CA LYS A 66 -12.59 7.34 10.37
C LYS A 66 -12.26 7.51 8.88
N ARG A 67 -11.69 8.67 8.49
CA ARG A 67 -11.33 8.99 7.10
C ARG A 67 -9.93 8.51 6.69
N GLY A 68 -9.09 8.15 7.64
CA GLY A 68 -7.74 7.62 7.40
C GLY A 68 -7.44 6.37 8.23
N PRO A 69 -6.28 5.73 8.03
CA PRO A 69 -5.81 4.69 8.92
C PRO A 69 -5.69 5.25 10.33
N ARG A 70 -6.24 4.52 11.31
CA ARG A 70 -6.11 4.89 12.72
C ARG A 70 -4.69 4.63 13.21
N ALA A 71 -4.27 5.34 14.26
CA ALA A 71 -2.97 5.08 14.91
C ALA A 71 -2.89 3.60 15.32
N HIS A 72 -1.81 2.93 14.92
CA HIS A 72 -1.57 1.51 15.18
C HIS A 72 -0.07 1.23 15.21
N THR A 73 0.27 0.02 15.62
CA THR A 73 1.64 -0.52 15.66
C THR A 73 1.53 -2.00 15.33
N HIS A 74 2.60 -2.53 14.75
CA HIS A 74 2.79 -3.95 14.52
C HIS A 74 4.15 -4.40 15.06
N ASP A 75 4.33 -5.72 15.17
CA ASP A 75 5.53 -6.39 15.69
C ASP A 75 6.52 -6.82 14.60
N TYR A 76 6.25 -6.47 13.34
CA TYR A 76 7.13 -6.68 12.19
C TYR A 76 7.75 -5.37 11.68
N ASP A 77 8.79 -5.47 10.86
CA ASP A 77 9.36 -4.30 10.19
C ASP A 77 8.57 -3.95 8.92
N GLU A 78 8.41 -2.65 8.67
CA GLU A 78 7.72 -2.10 7.51
C GLU A 78 8.64 -1.15 6.74
N ILE A 79 8.64 -1.29 5.41
CA ILE A 79 9.23 -0.32 4.48
C ILE A 79 8.12 0.62 4.03
N LEU A 80 8.31 1.92 4.26
CA LEU A 80 7.44 2.96 3.71
C LEU A 80 7.87 3.31 2.29
N GLY A 81 6.97 3.11 1.32
CA GLY A 81 7.20 3.39 -0.09
C GLY A 81 6.31 4.51 -0.62
N PHE A 82 6.92 5.53 -1.25
CA PHE A 82 6.22 6.66 -1.87
C PHE A 82 6.64 6.79 -3.34
N PHE A 83 5.71 7.25 -4.18
CA PHE A 83 5.98 7.61 -5.58
C PHE A 83 5.61 9.08 -5.79
N GLY A 84 6.52 9.85 -6.39
CA GLY A 84 6.19 11.16 -6.93
C GLY A 84 5.33 11.02 -8.17
N SER A 85 4.39 11.96 -8.36
CA SER A 85 3.52 11.99 -9.53
C SER A 85 4.01 12.92 -10.64
N ASP A 86 5.06 13.71 -10.42
CA ASP A 86 5.65 14.54 -11.47
C ASP A 86 6.49 13.68 -12.43
N MET A 87 6.11 13.72 -13.72
CA MET A 87 6.78 13.00 -14.80
C MET A 87 8.16 13.58 -15.13
N LYS A 88 8.46 14.80 -14.68
CA LYS A 88 9.77 15.45 -14.85
C LYS A 88 10.69 15.23 -13.66
N ASP A 89 10.11 15.04 -12.47
CA ASP A 89 10.83 14.73 -11.24
C ASP A 89 10.07 13.71 -10.37
N MET A 90 10.42 12.44 -10.54
CA MET A 90 9.77 11.34 -9.80
C MET A 90 10.06 11.33 -8.29
N TYR A 91 11.03 12.15 -7.83
CA TYR A 91 11.38 12.27 -6.42
C TYR A 91 10.59 13.38 -5.71
N ASP A 92 9.94 14.28 -6.46
CA ASP A 92 9.02 15.25 -5.89
C ASP A 92 7.69 14.57 -5.51
N LEU A 93 7.45 14.48 -4.20
CA LEU A 93 6.23 13.90 -3.63
C LEU A 93 5.07 14.90 -3.55
N GLY A 94 5.30 16.19 -3.82
CA GLY A 94 4.28 17.24 -3.77
C GLY A 94 3.66 17.45 -2.38
N GLY A 95 4.39 17.08 -1.32
CA GLY A 95 3.93 17.13 0.07
C GLY A 95 4.40 18.36 0.86
N GLU A 96 5.29 19.18 0.29
CA GLU A 96 5.77 20.41 0.90
C GLU A 96 4.77 21.55 0.63
N ALA A 97 4.50 22.37 1.64
CA ALA A 97 3.55 23.49 1.61
C ALA A 97 4.27 24.83 1.71
#